data_AF-A0A2P8MKL6-F1
#
_entry.id   AF-A0A2P8MKL6-F1
#
_cell.length_a   1.000
_cell.length_b   1.000
_cell.length_c   1.000
_cell.angle_alpha   90.00
_cell.angle_beta   90.00
_cell.angle_gamma   90.00
#
_symmetry.space_group_name_H-M   'P 1'
#
loop_
_entity.id
_entity.type
_entity.pdbx_description
1 polymer ?
#
loop_
_entity_poly.entity_id
_entity_poly.type
_entity_poly.pdbx_seq_one_letter_code
_entity_poly.pdbx_strand_id
1 'polypeptide(L)' 'MTQSSLTWDAVAGATQYNIYKNGTKIGQSTTNSYKDTGLTGSTTYKYQVSAVNGAGESTLSTEISLTTQASASS' A
#
# COMPACT_ATOMS: atom_id res chain seq x y z
N MET A 1 0.99 -15.76 -8.80
CA MET A 1 -0.02 -15.07 -7.96
C MET A 1 0.15 -13.58 -8.15
N THR A 2 -0.89 -12.85 -8.54
CA THR A 2 -0.84 -11.42 -8.95
C THR A 2 -1.47 -10.50 -7.90
N GLN A 3 -1.23 -10.77 -6.62
CA GLN A 3 -1.77 -9.99 -5.50
C GLN A 3 -0.74 -9.85 -4.38
N SER A 4 -0.85 -8.78 -3.60
CA SER A 4 0.04 -8.51 -2.47
C SER A 4 -0.72 -7.85 -1.33
N SER A 5 -0.41 -8.27 -0.11
CA SER A 5 -1.01 -7.72 1.11
C SER A 5 0.00 -6.78 1.76
N LEU A 6 -0.41 -5.54 1.97
CA LEU A 6 0.33 -4.55 2.73
C LEU A 6 -0.25 -4.46 4.14
N THR A 7 0.63 -4.41 5.12
CA THR A 7 0.30 -4.22 6.53
C THR A 7 1.28 -3.22 7.12
N TRP A 8 0.79 -2.33 7.98
CA TRP A 8 1.60 -1.33 8.65
C TRP A 8 1.14 -1.15 10.10
N ASP A 9 1.93 -0.43 10.90
CA ASP A 9 1.57 -0.11 12.26
C ASP A 9 0.44 0.93 12.29
N ALA A 10 -0.56 0.69 13.14
CA ALA A 10 -1.66 1.63 13.30
C ALA A 10 -1.17 2.94 13.94
N VAL A 11 -1.56 4.07 13.36
CA VAL A 11 -1.27 5.40 13.89
C VAL A 11 -2.41 5.85 14.80
N ALA A 12 -2.10 6.22 16.04
CA ALA A 12 -3.10 6.68 16.99
C ALA A 12 -3.84 7.93 16.47
N GLY A 13 -5.17 7.90 16.52
CA GLY A 13 -6.01 8.98 16.01
C GLY A 13 -6.19 9.00 14.49
N ALA A 14 -5.59 8.07 13.74
CA ALA A 14 -5.90 7.90 12.33
C ALA A 14 -7.30 7.28 12.16
N THR A 15 -8.10 7.88 11.28
CA THR A 15 -9.42 7.35 10.91
C THR A 15 -9.39 6.60 9.58
N GLN A 16 -8.35 6.85 8.78
CA GLN A 16 -8.15 6.24 7.47
C GLN A 16 -6.66 6.27 7.11
N TYR A 17 -6.28 5.45 6.14
CA TYR A 17 -4.98 5.45 5.51
C TYR A 17 -5.13 5.59 4.00
N ASN A 18 -4.27 6.38 3.37
CA ASN A 18 -4.16 6.43 1.90
C ASN A 18 -2.98 5.55 1.48
N ILE A 19 -3.20 4.73 0.46
CA ILE A 19 -2.19 3.82 -0.08
C ILE A 19 -1.71 4.38 -1.41
N TYR A 20 -0.39 4.53 -1.53
CA TYR A 20 0.28 5.04 -2.71
C TYR A 20 1.11 3.93 -3.33
N LYS A 21 1.04 3.80 -4.66
CA LYS A 21 1.88 2.92 -5.48
C LYS A 21 2.59 3.76 -6.53
N ASN A 22 3.92 3.71 -6.53
CA ASN A 22 4.78 4.50 -7.41
C ASN A 22 4.46 6.00 -7.38
N GLY A 23 4.13 6.54 -6.19
CA GLY A 23 3.77 7.94 -5.98
C GLY A 23 2.31 8.29 -6.26
N THR A 24 1.52 7.38 -6.82
CA THR A 24 0.10 7.60 -7.13
C THR A 24 -0.78 6.95 -6.08
N LYS A 25 -1.79 7.67 -5.57
CA LYS A 25 -2.80 7.10 -4.67
C LYS A 25 -3.62 6.04 -5.41
N ILE A 26 -3.58 4.81 -4.94
CA ILE A 26 -4.31 3.68 -5.54
C ILE A 26 -5.53 3.24 -4.72
N GLY A 27 -5.61 3.67 -3.47
CA GLY A 27 -6.69 3.27 -2.60
C GLY A 27 -6.64 3.91 -1.22
N GLN A 28 -7.62 3.54 -0.42
CA GLN A 28 -7.74 3.91 0.97
C GLN A 28 -8.13 2.69 1.79
N SER A 29 -7.73 2.67 3.06
CA SER A 29 -8.15 1.65 4.01
C SER A 29 -8.52 2.29 5.34
N THR A 30 -9.59 1.82 5.97
CA THR A 30 -9.95 2.20 7.34
C THR A 30 -9.25 1.32 8.39
N THR A 31 -8.57 0.27 7.94
CA THR A 31 -7.74 -0.61 8.77
C THR A 31 -6.27 -0.44 8.40
N ASN A 32 -5.38 -1.06 9.17
CA ASN A 32 -3.94 -1.03 8.94
C ASN A 32 -3.45 -2.08 7.93
N SER A 33 -4.33 -2.48 6.99
CA SER A 33 -3.98 -3.37 5.90
C SER A 33 -4.67 -3.00 4.59
N TYR A 34 -4.05 -3.38 3.48
CA TYR A 34 -4.60 -3.20 2.14
C TYR A 34 -4.16 -4.32 1.21
N LYS A 35 -5.08 -4.82 0.40
CA LYS A 35 -4.80 -5.86 -0.60
C LYS A 35 -4.75 -5.22 -1.98
N ASP A 36 -3.57 -5.20 -2.58
CA ASP A 36 -3.39 -4.83 -3.99
C ASP A 36 -3.53 -6.08 -4.87
N THR A 37 -4.32 -6.00 -5.93
CA THR A 37 -4.65 -7.12 -6.82
C THR A 37 -4.48 -6.72 -8.27
N GLY A 38 -4.28 -7.69 -9.16
CA GLY A 38 -4.05 -7.42 -10.58
C GLY A 38 -2.62 -6.94 -10.85
N LEU A 39 -1.67 -7.30 -9.99
CA LEU A 39 -0.26 -6.96 -10.17
C LEU A 39 0.38 -7.82 -11.24
N THR A 40 1.13 -7.20 -12.15
CA THR A 40 2.00 -7.93 -13.07
C THR A 40 3.14 -8.60 -12.31
N GLY A 41 3.47 -9.85 -12.67
CA GLY A 41 4.61 -10.59 -12.12
C GLY A 41 5.96 -10.00 -12.56
N SER A 42 7.03 -10.33 -11.84
CA SER A 42 8.38 -9.81 -12.10
C SER A 42 8.45 -8.29 -12.20
N THR A 43 7.60 -7.59 -11.47
CA THR A 43 7.49 -6.13 -11.50
C THR A 43 7.74 -5.58 -10.10
N THR A 44 8.60 -4.56 -10.01
CA THR A 44 8.84 -3.84 -8.77
C THR A 44 7.82 -2.72 -8.61
N TYR A 45 7.14 -2.71 -7.47
CA TYR A 45 6.21 -1.68 -7.06
C TYR A 45 6.74 -1.03 -5.78
N LYS A 46 6.62 0.30 -5.72
CA LYS A 46 6.99 1.10 -4.54
C LYS A 46 5.73 1.52 -3.82
N TYR A 47 5.62 1.17 -2.55
CA TYR A 47 4.46 1.49 -1.75
C TYR A 47 4.79 2.44 -0.62
N GLN A 48 3.88 3.38 -0.39
CA GLN A 48 3.90 4.32 0.71
C GLN A 48 2.49 4.45 1.28
N VAL A 49 2.39 4.76 2.56
CA VAL A 49 1.11 4.93 3.25
C VAL A 49 1.14 6.23 4.04
N SER A 50 0.03 6.97 4.03
CA SER A 50 -0.17 8.09 4.95
C SER A 50 -1.37 7.82 5.85
N ALA A 51 -1.32 8.30 7.08
CA ALA A 51 -2.47 8.36 7.96
C ALA A 51 -3.30 9.62 7.68
N VAL A 52 -4.63 9.50 7.78
CA VAL A 52 -5.60 10.57 7.62
C VAL A 52 -6.49 10.63 8.85
N ASN A 53 -6.73 11.83 9.36
CA ASN A 53 -7.68 12.09 10.43
C ASN A 53 -8.45 13.40 10.17
N GLY A 54 -9.24 13.86 11.15
CA GLY A 54 -10.02 15.10 11.03
C GLY A 54 -9.19 16.38 10.84
N ALA A 55 -7.88 16.35 11.11
CA ALA A 55 -6.97 17.47 10.86
C ALA A 55 -6.35 17.43 9.44
N GLY A 56 -6.48 16.31 8.72
CA GLY A 56 -5.97 16.14 7.36
C GLY A 56 -5.10 14.89 7.20
N GLU A 57 -4.28 14.90 6.16
CA GLU A 57 -3.37 13.83 5.79
C GLU A 57 -1.95 14.10 6.33
N SER A 58 -1.34 13.07 6.90
CA SER A 58 0.05 13.09 7.38
C SER A 58 1.06 12.92 6.24
N THR A 59 2.35 13.07 6.55
CA THR A 59 3.43 12.74 5.63
C THR A 59 3.41 11.25 5.25
N LEU A 60 3.90 10.94 4.05
CA LEU A 60 4.05 9.56 3.59
C LEU A 60 5.04 8.79 4.49
N SER A 61 4.76 7.50 4.69
CA SER A 61 5.67 6.56 5.35
C SER A 61 6.96 6.38 4.57
N THR A 62 7.92 5.68 5.18
CA THR A 62 9.06 5.13 4.46
C THR A 62 8.57 4.29 3.28
N GLU A 63 9.19 4.49 2.11
CA GLU A 63 8.90 3.72 0.91
C GLU A 63 9.35 2.27 1.07
N ILE A 64 8.47 1.33 0.75
CA ILE A 64 8.77 -0.10 0.71
C ILE A 64 8.68 -0.58 -0.73
N SER A 65 9.76 -1.19 -1.22
CA SER A 65 9.80 -1.83 -2.54
C SER A 65 9.36 -3.29 -2.44
N LEU A 66 8.36 -3.66 -3.21
CA LEU A 66 7.87 -5.01 -3.34
C LEU A 66 8.06 -5.46 -4.79
N THR A 67 8.82 -6.54 -5.00
CA THR A 67 8.93 -7.18 -6.32
C THR A 67 8.03 -8.41 -6.34
N THR A 68 7.06 -8.42 -7.24
CA THR A 68 6.20 -9.59 -7.43
C THR A 68 7.00 -10.74 -8.03
N GLN A 69 6.75 -11.96 -7.56
CA GLN A 69 7.30 -13.14 -8.21
C GLN A 69 6.76 -13.25 -9.64
N ALA A 70 7.54 -13.86 -10.54
CA ALA A 70 7.04 -14.20 -11.86
C ALA A 70 5.73 -14.97 -11.72
N SER A 71 4.74 -14.66 -12.56
CA SER A 71 3.58 -15.53 -12.70
C SER A 71 4.12 -16.86 -13.24
N ALA A 72 4.24 -17.86 -12.37
CA ALA A 72 4.62 -19.19 -12.81
C ALA A 72 3.52 -19.69 -13.76
N SER A 73 3.86 -19.79 -15.04
CA SER A 73 3.15 -20.64 -15.98
C SER A 73 3.54 -22.08 -15.61
N SER A 74 2.63 -22.82 -14.98
CA SER A 74 2.69 -24.28 -14.93
C SER A 74 1.85 -24.84 -16.06
#